data_AF-A0A8C9JI39-F1
#
_entry.id   AF-A0A8C9JI39-F1
#
_cell.length_a   1.000
_cell.length_b   1.000
_cell.length_c   1.000
_cell.angle_alpha   90.00
_cell.angle_beta   90.00
_cell.angle_gamma   90.00
#
_symmetry.space_group_name_H-M   'P 1'
#
loop_
_entity.id
_entity.type
_entity.pdbx_description
1 polymer ?
#
loop_
_entity_poly.entity_id
_entity_poly.type
_entity_poly.pdbx_seq_one_letter_code
_entity_poly.pdbx_strand_id
1 'polypeptide(L)' 'GSGGLKVFISVLYSKKMKALESLIGMIQKFPYDDPTYDKLHEDLDRIRGKFKQLCSLLNVQPDFKISAEGSGLSF' A
#
# COMPACT_ATOMS: atom_id res chain seq x y z
N GLY A 1 4.24 -24.19 -25.06
CA GLY A 1 3.03 -23.82 -25.83
C GLY A 1 2.55 -22.44 -25.42
N SER A 2 2.15 -21.60 -26.40
CA SER A 2 1.76 -20.19 -26.23
C SER A 2 0.63 -19.94 -25.19
N GLY A 3 -0.19 -20.96 -24.90
CA GLY A 3 -1.27 -20.86 -23.90
C GLY A 3 -0.80 -20.66 -22.46
N GLY A 4 0.32 -21.27 -22.04
CA GLY A 4 0.81 -21.17 -20.66
C GLY A 4 1.26 -19.75 -20.29
N LEU A 5 1.90 -19.05 -21.22
CA LEU A 5 2.37 -17.68 -21.01
C LEU A 5 1.19 -16.69 -20.87
N LYS A 6 0.12 -16.87 -21.66
CA LYS A 6 -1.09 -16.05 -21.57
C LYS A 6 -1.80 -16.19 -20.21
N VAL A 7 -1.91 -17.41 -19.70
CA VAL A 7 -2.50 -17.67 -18.38
C VAL A 7 -1.66 -17.02 -17.28
N PHE A 8 -0.34 -17.15 -17.35
CA PHE A 8 0.56 -16.54 -16.37
C PHE A 8 0.43 -15.01 -16.32
N ILE A 9 0.38 -14.35 -17.49
CA ILE A 9 0.19 -12.90 -17.58
C ILE A 9 -1.17 -12.47 -16.99
N SER A 10 -2.25 -13.20 -17.30
CA SER A 10 -3.58 -12.93 -16.74
C SER A 10 -3.63 -13.05 -15.21
N VAL A 11 -2.98 -14.09 -14.66
CA VAL A 11 -2.88 -14.30 -13.20
C VAL A 11 -2.07 -13.18 -12.54
N LEU A 12 -0.98 -12.75 -13.16
CA LEU A 12 -0.16 -11.65 -12.64
C LEU A 12 -0.95 -10.33 -12.61
N TYR A 13 -1.67 -10.00 -13.68
CA TYR A 13 -2.51 -8.79 -13.73
C TYR A 13 -3.62 -8.82 -12.68
N SER A 14 -4.29 -9.97 -12.52
CA SER A 14 -5.34 -10.15 -11.51
C SER A 14 -4.81 -9.96 -10.08
N LYS A 15 -3.59 -10.45 -9.77
CA LYS A 15 -2.96 -10.24 -8.47
C LYS A 15 -2.66 -8.76 -8.19
N LYS A 16 -2.18 -8.04 -9.21
CA LYS A 16 -1.92 -6.59 -9.11
C LYS A 16 -3.20 -5.80 -8.83
N MET A 17 -4.29 -6.10 -9.55
CA MET A 17 -5.58 -5.45 -9.36
C MET A 17 -6.17 -5.71 -7.97
N LYS A 18 -6.15 -6.97 -7.49
CA LYS A 18 -6.62 -7.30 -6.14
C LYS A 18 -5.84 -6.57 -5.04
N ALA A 19 -4.51 -6.45 -5.19
CA ALA A 19 -3.69 -5.72 -4.23
C ALA A 19 -4.03 -4.22 -4.22
N LEU A 20 -4.27 -3.63 -5.40
CA LEU A 20 -4.69 -2.23 -5.55
C LEU A 20 -6.06 -1.97 -4.94
N GLU A 21 -7.07 -2.78 -5.26
CA GLU A 21 -8.42 -2.67 -4.70
C GLU A 21 -8.42 -2.79 -3.17
N SER A 22 -7.61 -3.72 -2.63
CA SER A 22 -7.45 -3.86 -1.19
C SER A 22 -6.88 -2.61 -0.53
N LEU A 23 -5.89 -1.96 -1.16
CA LEU A 23 -5.29 -0.73 -0.62
C LEU A 23 -6.30 0.42 -0.67
N ILE A 24 -6.99 0.60 -1.78
CA ILE A 24 -8.04 1.63 -1.94
C ILE A 24 -9.13 1.43 -0.89
N GLY A 25 -9.59 0.19 -0.69
CA GLY A 25 -10.62 -0.11 0.29
C GLY A 25 -10.21 0.17 1.73
N MET A 26 -8.91 0.08 2.06
CA MET A 26 -8.42 0.47 3.39
C MET A 26 -8.37 1.98 3.56
N ILE A 27 -7.89 2.71 2.55
CA ILE A 27 -7.84 4.17 2.55
C ILE A 27 -9.26 4.76 2.65
N GLN A 28 -10.20 4.26 1.85
CA GLN A 28 -11.59 4.76 1.86
C GLN A 28 -12.34 4.52 3.19
N LYS A 29 -11.97 3.47 3.93
CA LYS A 29 -12.57 3.14 5.23
C LYS A 29 -11.87 3.82 6.39
N PHE A 30 -10.74 4.46 6.15
CA PHE A 30 -9.97 5.10 7.19
C PHE A 30 -10.77 6.29 7.76
N PRO A 31 -10.96 6.36 9.08
CA PRO A 31 -11.82 7.38 9.69
C PRO A 31 -11.08 8.71 9.85
N TYR A 32 -10.93 9.45 8.75
CA TYR A 32 -10.22 10.74 8.73
C TYR A 32 -10.83 11.80 9.66
N ASP A 33 -12.14 11.70 9.89
CA ASP A 33 -12.91 12.69 10.65
C ASP A 33 -12.96 12.40 12.16
N ASP A 34 -12.41 11.27 12.61
CA ASP A 34 -12.40 10.88 14.02
C ASP A 34 -11.01 11.09 14.66
N PRO A 35 -10.80 12.22 15.37
CA PRO A 35 -9.54 12.48 16.05
C PRO A 35 -9.29 11.57 17.26
N THR A 36 -10.29 10.80 17.69
CA THR A 36 -10.21 9.88 18.84
C THR A 36 -9.99 8.43 18.44
N TYR A 37 -9.78 8.17 17.14
CA TYR A 37 -9.62 6.83 16.61
C TYR A 37 -8.43 6.09 17.24
N ASP A 38 -8.74 5.12 18.09
CA ASP A 38 -7.80 4.38 18.95
C ASP A 38 -6.82 3.49 18.17
N LYS A 39 -7.19 3.11 16.94
CA LYS A 39 -6.39 2.24 16.05
C LYS A 39 -5.67 2.99 14.94
N LEU A 40 -5.58 4.32 15.04
CA LEU A 40 -4.94 5.17 14.02
C LEU A 40 -3.56 4.63 13.60
N HIS A 41 -2.70 4.37 14.58
CA HIS A 41 -1.35 3.87 14.32
C HIS A 41 -1.34 2.47 13.68
N GLU A 42 -2.18 1.54 14.15
CA GLU A 42 -2.26 0.18 13.60
C GLU A 42 -2.70 0.20 12.13
N ASP A 43 -3.75 0.94 11.81
CA ASP A 43 -4.31 0.99 10.47
C ASP A 43 -3.39 1.75 9.50
N LEU A 44 -2.72 2.82 9.95
CA LEU A 44 -1.67 3.47 9.16
C LEU A 44 -0.50 2.53 8.86
N ASP A 45 -0.07 1.74 9.83
CA ASP A 45 0.97 0.73 9.63
C ASP A 45 0.54 -0.34 8.63
N ARG A 46 -0.73 -0.76 8.70
CA ARG A 46 -1.30 -1.74 7.76
C ARG A 46 -1.40 -1.17 6.34
N ILE A 47 -1.84 0.08 6.18
CA ILE A 47 -1.89 0.79 4.90
C ILE A 47 -0.48 0.91 4.31
N ARG A 48 0.50 1.34 5.12
CA ARG A 48 1.91 1.43 4.72
C ARG A 48 2.47 0.08 4.29
N GLY A 49 2.17 -0.98 5.03
CA GLY A 49 2.56 -2.35 4.68
C GLY A 49 1.98 -2.80 3.34
N LYS A 50 0.69 -2.53 3.10
CA LYS A 50 0.02 -2.86 1.83
C LYS A 50 0.57 -2.07 0.65
N PHE A 51 0.86 -0.78 0.84
CA PHE A 51 1.50 0.03 -0.17
C PHE A 51 2.89 -0.52 -0.55
N LYS A 52 3.73 -0.86 0.43
CA LYS A 52 5.03 -1.51 0.18
C LYS A 52 4.88 -2.80 -0.62
N GLN A 53 3.93 -3.66 -0.25
CA GLN A 53 3.61 -4.89 -0.98
C GLN A 53 3.22 -4.61 -2.44
N LEU A 54 2.39 -3.60 -2.68
CA LEU A 54 1.98 -3.20 -4.03
C LEU A 54 3.17 -2.70 -4.85
N CYS A 55 4.04 -1.87 -4.28
CA CYS A 55 5.28 -1.41 -4.92
C CYS A 55 6.18 -2.59 -5.32
N SER A 56 6.38 -3.57 -4.43
CA SER A 56 7.11 -4.80 -4.76
C SER A 56 6.45 -5.60 -5.89
N LEU A 57 5.12 -5.72 -5.90
CA LEU A 57 4.37 -6.39 -6.97
C LEU A 57 4.49 -5.67 -8.33
N LEU A 58 4.61 -4.34 -8.30
CA LEU A 58 4.78 -3.50 -9.48
C LEU A 58 6.24 -3.36 -9.91
N ASN A 59 7.19 -3.90 -9.14
CA ASN A 59 8.63 -3.71 -9.33
C ASN A 59 9.03 -2.22 -9.34
N VAL A 60 8.41 -1.44 -8.48
CA VAL A 60 8.69 -0.02 -8.26
C VAL A 60 9.26 0.12 -6.85
N GLN A 61 10.38 0.80 -6.69
CA GLN A 61 10.88 1.12 -5.35
C GLN A 61 10.06 2.26 -4.78
N PRO A 62 9.46 2.11 -3.58
CA PRO A 62 8.77 3.22 -2.96
C PRO A 62 9.81 4.22 -2.43
N ASP A 63 9.86 5.40 -3.03
CA ASP A 63 10.74 6.48 -2.59
C ASP A 63 10.15 7.18 -1.35
N PHE A 64 10.27 6.52 -0.20
CA PHE A 64 9.94 7.13 1.09
C PHE A 64 11.10 8.00 1.55
N LYS A 65 11.38 9.10 0.85
CA LYS A 65 12.23 10.15 1.39
C LYS A 65 11.48 10.84 2.51
N ILE A 66 11.56 10.25 3.69
CA ILE A 66 11.35 10.99 4.93
C ILE A 66 12.65 11.78 5.08
N SER A 67 12.68 13.01 4.55
CA SER A 67 13.79 13.93 4.82
C SER A 67 13.87 14.12 6.32
N ALA A 68 14.83 13.44 6.95
CA ALA A 68 15.17 13.62 8.35
C ALA A 68 15.93 14.94 8.57
N GLU A 69 16.06 15.80 7.56
CA GLU A 69 16.51 17.19 7.71
C GLU A 69 15.45 18.16 8.27
N GLY A 70 14.44 17.62 8.95
CA GLY A 70 13.48 18.36 9.76
C GLY A 70 13.18 17.70 11.11
N SER A 71 14.05 16.80 11.61
CA SER A 71 13.94 16.22 12.96
C SER A 71 14.28 17.25 14.05
N GLY A 72 13.47 18.31 14.11
CA GLY A 72 13.62 19.46 14.99
C GLY A 72 12.31 19.87 15.65
N LEU A 73 11.39 18.93 15.89
CA LEU A 73 10.25 19.16 16.77
C LEU A 73 10.14 18.01 17.76
N SER A 74 10.88 18.16 18.86
CA SER A 74 10.49 17.65 20.16
C SER A 74 9.16 18.26 20.58
N PHE A 75 8.27 17.43 21.13
CA PHE A 75 7.30 17.85 22.13
C PHE A 75 7.26 16.80 23.23
#